data_AF-A0A8J3S5V9-F1
#
_entry.id   AF-A0A8J3S5V9-F1
#
_cell.length_a   1.000
_cell.length_b   1.000
_cell.length_c   1.000
_cell.angle_alpha   90.00
_cell.angle_beta   90.00
_cell.angle_gamma   90.00
#
_symmetry.space_group_name_H-M   'P 1'
#
loop_
_entity.id
_entity.type
_entity.pdbx_description
1 polymer ?
#
loop_
_entity_poly.entity_id
_entity_poly.type
_entity_poly.pdbx_seq_one_letter_code
_entity_poly.pdbx_strand_id
1 'polypeptide(L)'
;MVYDFGGINLKCGNASWGYRHIKDRHYNEFQNLARAGGLNWSDLVHWVIHYNVQDPDHVIVDQGDGCRDRMLYLHDRNGRLVWQQRFKVIYSAMDGRVITAYPSSAICVR
;
A
#
# COMPACT_ATOMS: atom_id res chain seq x y z
N MET A 1 11.05 -1.88 -13.64
CA MET A 1 10.39 -0.92 -12.72
C MET A 1 8.91 -0.92 -13.05
N VAL A 2 8.02 -0.86 -12.06
CA VAL A 2 6.56 -0.83 -12.27
C VAL A 2 6.04 0.60 -12.18
N TYR A 3 6.43 1.33 -11.12
CA TYR A 3 6.04 2.72 -10.92
C TYR A 3 6.99 3.44 -9.95
N ASP A 4 7.17 4.75 -10.11
CA ASP A 4 7.92 5.64 -9.22
C ASP A 4 6.95 6.61 -8.51
N PHE A 5 6.94 6.59 -7.18
CA PHE A 5 6.05 7.41 -6.35
C PHE A 5 6.75 8.64 -5.74
N GLY A 6 7.93 9.03 -6.22
CA GLY A 6 8.64 10.21 -5.74
C GLY A 6 9.47 9.94 -4.49
N GLY A 7 10.29 8.89 -4.53
CA GLY A 7 11.20 8.50 -3.44
C GLY A 7 10.96 7.09 -2.91
N ILE A 8 9.79 6.51 -3.20
CA ILE A 8 9.51 5.09 -3.01
C ILE A 8 9.13 4.47 -4.36
N ASN A 9 9.81 3.38 -4.72
CA ASN A 9 9.73 2.78 -6.05
C ASN A 9 9.12 1.38 -6.00
N LEU A 10 8.03 1.16 -6.72
CA LEU A 10 7.50 -0.18 -6.92
C LEU A 10 8.24 -0.83 -8.09
N LYS A 11 9.10 -1.81 -7.79
CA LYS A 11 9.77 -2.65 -8.79
C LYS A 11 9.01 -3.98 -8.95
N CYS A 12 9.30 -4.71 -10.02
CA CYS A 12 8.66 -6.01 -10.29
C CYS A 12 8.89 -6.98 -9.12
N GLY A 13 10.10 -6.97 -8.55
CA GLY A 13 10.44 -7.75 -7.38
C GLY A 13 10.50 -9.26 -7.64
N ASN A 14 10.33 -10.05 -6.58
CA ASN A 14 10.31 -11.51 -6.59
C ASN A 14 9.29 -12.02 -5.54
N ALA A 15 9.37 -13.29 -5.15
CA ALA A 15 8.44 -13.86 -4.17
C ALA A 15 8.54 -13.24 -2.76
N SER A 16 9.64 -12.54 -2.45
CA SER A 16 9.93 -11.96 -1.13
C SER A 16 9.74 -10.45 -1.06
N TRP A 17 9.66 -9.74 -2.20
CA TRP A 17 9.46 -8.30 -2.21
C TRP A 17 8.89 -7.77 -3.53
N GLY A 18 8.34 -6.55 -3.52
CA GLY A 18 7.86 -5.82 -4.69
C GLY A 18 6.52 -6.31 -5.23
N TYR A 19 6.19 -5.94 -6.48
CA TYR A 19 4.88 -6.21 -7.07
C TYR A 19 4.52 -7.70 -7.10
N ARG A 20 5.49 -8.58 -7.42
CA ARG A 20 5.28 -10.03 -7.45
C ARG A 20 4.92 -10.59 -6.07
N HIS A 21 5.57 -10.10 -5.01
CA HIS A 21 5.25 -10.49 -3.64
C HIS A 21 3.86 -10.01 -3.22
N ILE A 22 3.50 -8.76 -3.51
CA ILE A 22 2.15 -8.22 -3.23
C ILE A 22 1.09 -9.05 -3.96
N LYS A 23 1.32 -9.38 -5.24
CA LYS A 23 0.42 -10.24 -6.01
C LYS A 23 0.32 -11.65 -5.43
N ASP A 24 1.45 -12.24 -5.02
CA ASP A 24 1.47 -13.61 -4.49
C ASP A 24 0.76 -13.72 -3.12
N ARG A 25 1.01 -12.76 -2.23
CA ARG A 25 0.57 -12.84 -0.83
C ARG A 25 -0.71 -12.09 -0.50
N HIS A 26 -0.98 -10.99 -1.21
CA HIS A 26 -2.03 -10.04 -0.84
C HIS A 26 -3.09 -9.84 -1.93
N TYR A 27 -3.03 -10.57 -3.04
CA TYR A 27 -4.00 -10.43 -4.14
C TYR A 27 -5.44 -10.59 -3.67
N ASN A 28 -5.77 -11.61 -2.89
CA ASN A 28 -7.13 -11.85 -2.44
C ASN A 28 -7.65 -10.71 -1.55
N GLU A 29 -6.80 -10.19 -0.67
CA GLU A 29 -7.15 -9.08 0.22
C GLU A 29 -7.44 -7.80 -0.58
N PHE A 30 -6.55 -7.44 -1.51
CA PHE A 30 -6.77 -6.30 -2.40
C PHE A 30 -7.97 -6.50 -3.32
N GLN A 31 -8.14 -7.69 -3.89
CA GLN A 31 -9.25 -7.96 -4.80
C GLN A 31 -10.60 -7.87 -4.09
N ASN A 32 -10.69 -8.34 -2.84
CA ASN A 32 -11.92 -8.26 -2.05
C ASN A 32 -12.30 -6.80 -1.73
N LEU A 33 -11.32 -5.98 -1.36
CA LEU A 33 -11.55 -4.55 -1.09
C LEU A 33 -11.85 -3.76 -2.37
N ALA A 34 -11.12 -4.03 -3.45
CA ALA A 34 -11.29 -3.33 -4.72
C ALA A 34 -12.67 -3.57 -5.34
N ARG A 35 -13.25 -4.77 -5.15
CA ARG A 35 -14.62 -5.08 -5.60
C ARG A 35 -15.67 -4.14 -5.03
N ALA A 36 -15.53 -3.71 -3.77
CA ALA A 36 -16.47 -2.80 -3.14
C ALA A 36 -16.49 -1.40 -3.81
N GLY A 37 -15.38 -1.00 -4.45
CA GLY A 37 -15.27 0.23 -5.22
C GLY A 37 -15.42 0.06 -6.74
N GLY A 38 -15.65 -1.16 -7.24
CA GLY A 38 -15.64 -1.45 -8.67
C GLY A 38 -14.26 -1.27 -9.33
N LEU A 39 -13.18 -1.45 -8.56
CA LEU A 39 -11.78 -1.24 -8.99
C LEU A 39 -11.07 -2.57 -9.26
N ASN A 40 -9.96 -2.53 -10.00
CA ASN A 40 -9.03 -3.66 -10.03
C ASN A 40 -8.14 -3.65 -8.79
N TRP A 41 -7.72 -4.85 -8.36
CA TRP A 41 -6.82 -5.00 -7.21
C TRP A 41 -5.51 -4.19 -7.39
N SER A 42 -4.97 -4.13 -8.61
CA SER A 42 -3.73 -3.41 -8.91
C SER A 42 -3.87 -1.90 -8.82
N ASP A 43 -5.05 -1.38 -9.19
CA ASP A 43 -5.36 0.06 -9.07
C ASP A 43 -5.33 0.45 -7.59
N LEU A 44 -5.95 -0.39 -6.75
CA LEU A 44 -5.94 -0.18 -5.30
C LEU A 44 -4.52 -0.27 -4.71
N VAL A 45 -3.67 -1.20 -5.17
CA VAL A 45 -2.26 -1.27 -4.75
C VAL A 45 -1.52 0.04 -5.08
N HIS A 46 -1.69 0.56 -6.29
CA HIS A 46 -1.04 1.81 -6.68
C HIS A 46 -1.55 3.01 -5.86
N TRP A 47 -2.85 3.10 -5.60
CA TRP A 47 -3.40 4.16 -4.74
C TRP A 47 -2.90 4.06 -3.31
N VAL A 48 -2.84 2.84 -2.76
CA VAL A 48 -2.29 2.60 -1.42
C VAL A 48 -0.87 3.11 -1.32
N ILE A 49 0.00 2.77 -2.27
CA ILE A 49 1.38 3.24 -2.25
C ILE A 49 1.44 4.75 -2.46
N HIS A 50 0.71 5.28 -3.43
CA HIS A 50 0.66 6.71 -3.71
C HIS A 50 0.30 7.54 -2.48
N TYR A 51 -0.82 7.25 -1.83
CA TYR A 51 -1.28 8.04 -0.69
C TYR A 51 -0.44 7.82 0.56
N ASN A 52 0.13 6.63 0.78
CA ASN A 52 1.10 6.43 1.85
C ASN A 52 2.39 7.23 1.61
N VAL A 53 2.78 7.47 0.36
CA VAL A 53 3.96 8.29 0.06
C VAL A 53 3.65 9.77 0.22
N GLN A 54 2.51 10.23 -0.30
CA GLN A 54 2.14 11.65 -0.33
C GLN A 54 1.72 12.21 1.04
N ASP A 55 0.94 11.45 1.81
CA ASP A 55 0.32 11.92 3.05
C ASP A 55 0.18 10.75 4.05
N PRO A 56 1.27 10.18 4.57
CA PRO A 56 1.15 9.11 5.56
C PRO A 56 0.57 9.59 6.88
N ASP A 57 -0.25 8.77 7.55
CA ASP A 57 -0.68 9.04 8.93
C ASP A 57 0.50 8.87 9.89
N HIS A 58 1.31 7.83 9.69
CA HIS A 58 2.56 7.61 10.42
C HIS A 58 3.68 7.13 9.51
N VAL A 59 4.91 7.50 9.89
CA VAL A 59 6.14 7.05 9.25
C VAL A 59 7.12 6.61 10.32
N ILE A 60 7.58 5.37 10.22
CA ILE A 60 8.66 4.83 11.05
C ILE A 60 9.78 4.36 10.13
N VAL A 61 11.03 4.58 10.53
CA VAL A 61 12.21 4.04 9.87
C VAL A 61 13.09 3.41 10.95
N ASP A 62 13.38 2.12 10.79
CA ASP A 62 14.23 1.37 11.72
C ASP A 62 15.04 0.31 10.98
N GLN A 63 16.31 0.14 11.39
CA GLN A 63 17.24 -0.90 10.92
C GLN A 63 17.23 -1.20 9.40
N GLY A 64 17.11 -0.16 8.56
CA GLY A 64 17.23 -0.27 7.10
C GLY A 64 15.91 -0.45 6.34
N ASP A 65 14.80 -0.59 7.06
CA ASP A 65 13.44 -0.61 6.51
C ASP A 65 12.62 0.56 7.05
N GLY A 66 11.59 0.93 6.30
CA GLY A 66 10.61 1.91 6.70
C GLY A 66 9.20 1.36 6.58
N CYS A 67 8.33 1.84 7.47
CA CYS A 67 6.90 1.58 7.48
C CYS A 67 6.17 2.90 7.31
N ARG A 68 5.22 2.95 6.38
CA ARG A 68 4.21 4.00 6.27
C ARG A 68 2.85 3.39 6.41
N ASP A 69 1.94 4.05 7.11
CA ASP A 69 0.54 3.66 7.13
C ASP A 69 -0.39 4.83 6.91
N ARG A 70 -1.56 4.55 6.31
CA ARG A 70 -2.62 5.52 6.08
C ARG A 70 -3.99 4.84 6.05
N MET A 71 -4.99 5.49 6.64
CA MET A 71 -6.40 5.14 6.46
C MET A 71 -6.90 5.68 5.11
N LEU A 72 -7.40 4.80 4.24
CA LEU A 72 -8.10 5.19 3.02
C LEU A 72 -9.60 4.96 3.17
N TYR A 73 -10.37 5.79 2.48
CA TYR A 73 -11.83 5.84 2.57
C TYR A 73 -12.42 5.74 1.16
N LEU A 74 -13.39 4.84 0.98
CA LEU A 74 -14.23 4.81 -0.20
C LEU A 74 -15.55 5.51 0.10
N HIS A 75 -15.88 6.54 -0.67
CA HIS A 75 -17.19 7.18 -0.64
C HIS A 75 -17.98 6.83 -1.91
N ASP A 76 -19.30 6.69 -1.79
CA ASP A 76 -20.18 6.58 -2.95
C ASP A 76 -20.40 7.95 -3.61
N ARG A 77 -21.16 7.97 -4.71
CA ARG A 77 -21.44 9.19 -5.49
C ARG A 77 -22.18 10.26 -4.70
N ASN A 78 -22.85 9.89 -3.61
CA ASN A 78 -23.57 10.80 -2.73
C ASN A 78 -22.71 11.25 -1.54
N GLY A 79 -21.43 10.89 -1.52
CA GLY A 79 -20.50 11.23 -0.44
C GLY A 79 -20.67 10.38 0.81
N ARG A 80 -21.45 9.28 0.76
CA ARG A 80 -21.59 8.39 1.91
C ARG A 80 -20.40 7.43 1.98
N LEU A 81 -19.85 7.26 3.17
CA LEU A 81 -18.78 6.30 3.42
C LEU A 81 -19.26 4.87 3.15
N VAL A 82 -18.58 4.18 2.24
CA VAL A 82 -18.80 2.77 1.88
C VAL A 82 -17.91 1.87 2.73
N TRP A 83 -16.62 2.19 2.81
CA TRP A 83 -15.68 1.51 3.69
C TRP A 83 -14.48 2.39 4.01
N GLN A 84 -13.79 2.06 5.09
CA GLN A 84 -12.47 2.60 5.45
C GLN A 84 -11.52 1.44 5.78
N GLN A 85 -10.27 1.54 5.33
CA GLN A 85 -9.26 0.51 5.57
C GLN A 85 -7.89 1.17 5.71
N ARG A 86 -7.17 0.79 6.76
CA ARG A 86 -5.77 1.19 6.92
C ARG A 86 -4.89 0.25 6.09
N PHE A 87 -3.88 0.82 5.45
CA PHE A 87 -2.90 0.07 4.69
C PHE A 87 -1.52 0.40 5.19
N LYS A 88 -0.64 -0.60 5.16
CA LYS A 88 0.79 -0.44 5.41
C LYS A 88 1.57 -0.57 4.12
N VAL A 89 2.62 0.23 3.99
CA VAL A 89 3.65 0.11 2.96
C VAL A 89 4.99 -0.04 3.66
N ILE A 90 5.62 -1.19 3.45
CA ILE A 90 6.97 -1.46 3.92
C ILE A 90 7.92 -1.25 2.74
N TYR A 91 8.98 -0.49 2.97
CA TYR A 91 9.96 -0.15 1.96
C TYR A 91 11.37 -0.26 2.53
N SER A 92 12.36 -0.50 1.69
CA SER A 92 13.74 -0.40 2.13
C SER A 92 14.12 1.07 2.27
N ALA A 93 14.56 1.48 3.45
CA ALA A 93 15.06 2.83 3.69
C ALA A 93 16.42 3.08 3.01
N MET A 94 17.09 2.02 2.55
CA MET A 94 18.39 2.10 1.87
C MET A 94 18.27 2.56 0.41
N ASP A 95 17.29 2.03 -0.32
CA ASP A 95 17.15 2.28 -1.78
C ASP A 95 15.73 2.69 -2.22
N GLY A 96 14.84 2.89 -1.26
CA GLY A 96 13.46 3.31 -1.50
C GLY A 96 12.58 2.26 -2.19
N ARG A 97 13.03 1.01 -2.39
CA ARG A 97 12.18 0.01 -3.06
C ARG A 97 11.04 -0.44 -2.15
N VAL A 98 9.83 -0.57 -2.70
CA VAL A 98 8.71 -1.21 -2.00
C VAL A 98 9.04 -2.67 -1.74
N ILE A 99 8.96 -3.08 -0.48
CA ILE A 99 9.05 -4.47 -0.05
C ILE A 99 7.67 -5.11 -0.13
N THR A 100 6.66 -4.51 0.53
CA THR A 100 5.27 -4.98 0.45
C THR A 100 4.30 -3.83 0.71
N ALA A 101 3.05 -4.02 0.29
CA ALA A 101 1.92 -3.18 0.66
C ALA A 101 0.73 -4.10 0.94
N TYR A 102 -0.01 -3.85 2.03
CA TYR A 102 -1.11 -4.73 2.45
C TYR A 102 -2.12 -4.02 3.36
N PRO A 103 -3.38 -4.47 3.40
CA PRO A 103 -4.36 -4.00 4.38
C PRO A 103 -3.97 -4.39 5.81
N SER A 104 -4.17 -3.50 6.77
CA SER A 104 -3.93 -3.77 8.19
C SER A 104 -4.88 -2.96 9.06
N SER A 105 -5.20 -3.44 10.26
CA SER A 105 -5.88 -2.64 11.29
C SER A 105 -4.88 -1.87 12.19
N ALA A 106 -3.60 -2.24 12.15
CA ALA A 106 -2.57 -1.66 13.00
C ALA A 106 -1.88 -0.45 12.34
N ILE A 107 -1.42 0.48 13.15
CA ILE A 107 -0.51 1.56 12.73
C ILE A 107 0.94 1.04 12.63
N CYS A 108 1.82 1.77 11.96
CA CYS A 108 3.25 1.58 12.06
C CYS A 108 3.71 1.90 13.48
N VAL A 109 4.37 0.94 14.11
CA VAL A 109 4.99 1.07 15.43
C VAL A 109 6.47 0.72 15.30
N ARG A 110 7.26 1.22 16.24
CA ARG A 110 8.67 0.83 16.39
C ARG A 110 8.78 -0.51 17.11
#